data_AF-A0A109JJV8-F1
#
_entry.id   AF-A0A109JJV8-F1
#
_cell.length_a   1.000
_cell.length_b   1.000
_cell.length_c   1.000
_cell.angle_alpha   90.00
_cell.angle_beta   90.00
_cell.angle_gamma   90.00
#
_symmetry.space_group_name_H-M   'P 1'
#
loop_
_entity.id
_entity.type
_entity.pdbx_description
1 polymer ?
#
loop_
_entity_poly.entity_id
_entity_poly.type
_entity_poly.pdbx_seq_one_letter_code
_entity_poly.pdbx_strand_id
1 'polypeptide(L)'
;MKLTRDDLVLGVTIPGFFIVSIVSLIACGHAFPAMHFWRSDSITAQAVLGTAVMIVFVPAFVVARFCFSYIVAFFLLSAVFGFIWLSFFSEFDYPHAIARWAMIAALAAAMLPLLFTDFAIWRPELSEAVMNRIVAVLLGTSCVVLMIDTSYGTSFGDPYGAARSAIARPALLNYLIGIIIGAVLPYLFAYFATRKRWAQAAGVLLFALCLYPVVNNKTVLLLPI
;
A
#
# COMPACT_ATOMS: atom_id res chain seq x y z
N MET A 1 -4.08 -2.04 -33.09
CA MET A 1 -2.88 -1.89 -32.24
C MET A 1 -2.22 -3.26 -32.15
N LYS A 2 -0.92 -3.40 -32.47
CA LYS A 2 -0.21 -4.67 -32.29
C LYS A 2 0.25 -4.74 -30.83
N LEU A 3 -0.16 -5.78 -30.10
CA LEU A 3 0.30 -6.03 -28.73
C LEU A 3 1.80 -6.31 -28.74
N THR A 4 2.52 -5.67 -27.84
CA THR A 4 3.94 -5.92 -27.58
C THR A 4 4.10 -7.08 -26.59
N ARG A 5 5.33 -7.55 -26.42
CA ARG A 5 5.65 -8.56 -25.39
C ARG A 5 5.36 -8.02 -23.97
N ASP A 6 5.62 -6.74 -23.74
CA ASP A 6 5.42 -6.10 -22.43
C ASP A 6 3.93 -6.02 -22.09
N ASP A 7 3.09 -5.74 -23.08
CA ASP A 7 1.63 -5.75 -22.95
C ASP A 7 1.09 -7.13 -22.52
N LEU A 8 1.66 -8.20 -23.08
CA LEU A 8 1.32 -9.58 -22.70
C LEU A 8 1.80 -9.92 -21.29
N VAL A 9 3.01 -9.50 -20.92
CA VAL A 9 3.54 -9.69 -19.56
C VAL A 9 2.61 -9.01 -18.55
N LEU A 10 2.20 -7.78 -18.82
CA LEU A 10 1.27 -7.04 -17.96
C LEU A 10 -0.10 -7.72 -17.87
N GLY A 11 -0.65 -8.18 -18.99
CA GLY A 11 -1.91 -8.91 -19.05
C GLY A 11 -1.93 -10.20 -18.22
N VAL A 12 -0.76 -10.79 -17.96
CA VAL A 12 -0.59 -11.96 -17.06
C VAL A 12 -0.26 -11.54 -15.63
N THR A 13 0.55 -10.51 -15.45
CA THR A 13 1.06 -10.10 -14.13
C THR A 13 -0.04 -9.50 -13.25
N ILE A 14 -0.97 -8.73 -13.80
CA ILE A 14 -2.09 -8.16 -13.02
C ILE A 14 -3.01 -9.26 -12.47
N PRO A 15 -3.48 -10.24 -13.28
CA PRO A 15 -4.18 -11.40 -12.74
C PRO A 15 -3.35 -12.22 -11.73
N GLY A 16 -2.04 -12.38 -11.98
CA GLY A 16 -1.14 -13.03 -11.03
C GLY A 16 -1.12 -12.31 -9.67
N PHE A 17 -1.05 -10.99 -9.68
CA PHE A 17 -1.14 -10.14 -8.49
C PHE A 17 -2.48 -10.32 -7.76
N PHE A 18 -3.60 -10.43 -8.48
CA PHE A 18 -4.90 -10.72 -7.88
C PHE A 18 -4.94 -12.07 -7.15
N ILE A 19 -4.37 -13.12 -7.77
CA ILE A 19 -4.29 -14.45 -7.15
C ILE A 19 -3.46 -14.40 -5.87
N VAL A 20 -2.26 -13.80 -5.94
CA VAL A 20 -1.38 -13.64 -4.77
C VAL A 20 -2.06 -12.82 -3.67
N SER A 21 -2.80 -11.76 -4.04
CA SER A 21 -3.55 -10.93 -3.10
C SER A 21 -4.65 -11.72 -2.40
N ILE A 22 -5.42 -12.55 -3.13
CA ILE A 22 -6.43 -13.43 -2.54
C ILE A 22 -5.79 -14.39 -1.53
N VAL A 23 -4.71 -15.07 -1.93
CA VAL A 23 -3.99 -16.01 -1.04
C VAL A 23 -3.50 -15.29 0.21
N SER A 24 -2.93 -14.09 0.05
CA SER A 24 -2.46 -13.26 1.17
C SER A 24 -3.61 -12.85 2.10
N LEU A 25 -4.76 -12.44 1.56
CA LEU A 25 -5.94 -12.06 2.34
C LEU A 25 -6.54 -13.25 3.08
N ILE A 26 -6.60 -14.44 2.47
CA ILE A 26 -7.03 -15.68 3.14
C ILE A 26 -6.08 -16.01 4.29
N ALA A 27 -4.77 -16.01 4.03
CA ALA A 27 -3.76 -16.27 5.07
C ALA A 27 -3.86 -15.27 6.23
N CYS A 28 -4.12 -13.99 5.92
CA CYS A 28 -4.34 -12.95 6.90
C CYS A 28 -5.64 -13.19 7.71
N GLY A 29 -6.74 -13.57 7.06
CA GLY A 29 -8.00 -13.90 7.72
C GLY A 29 -7.85 -15.03 8.73
N HIS A 30 -7.15 -16.11 8.36
CA HIS A 30 -6.90 -17.24 9.26
C HIS A 30 -5.90 -16.92 10.39
N ALA A 31 -4.89 -16.09 10.10
CA ALA A 31 -3.90 -15.71 11.11
C ALA A 31 -4.46 -14.74 12.16
N PHE A 32 -5.50 -13.96 11.83
CA PHE A 32 -6.08 -12.93 12.70
C PHE A 32 -7.60 -13.03 12.83
N PRO A 33 -8.13 -14.13 13.42
CA PRO A 33 -9.57 -14.35 13.52
C PRO A 33 -10.27 -13.28 14.39
N ALA A 34 -9.55 -12.64 15.31
CA ALA A 34 -10.09 -11.59 16.19
C ALA A 34 -10.39 -10.25 15.48
N MET A 35 -9.98 -10.07 14.21
CA MET A 35 -10.21 -8.81 13.50
C MET A 35 -11.63 -8.68 12.90
N HIS A 36 -12.54 -9.61 13.17
CA HIS A 36 -13.99 -9.54 12.83
C HIS A 36 -14.31 -9.24 11.33
N PHE A 37 -13.35 -9.40 10.42
CA PHE A 37 -13.56 -9.21 8.98
C PHE A 37 -13.70 -10.53 8.21
N TRP A 38 -13.56 -11.68 8.88
CA TRP A 38 -13.52 -13.00 8.25
C TRP A 38 -14.44 -13.99 8.99
N ARG A 39 -15.69 -14.08 8.54
CA ARG A 39 -16.78 -14.84 9.19
C ARG A 39 -16.86 -16.31 8.76
N SER A 40 -16.43 -16.62 7.55
CA SER A 40 -16.68 -17.91 6.90
C SER A 40 -15.38 -18.49 6.35
N ASP A 41 -15.02 -19.67 6.84
CA ASP A 41 -13.89 -20.45 6.32
C ASP A 41 -14.16 -21.04 4.92
N SER A 42 -15.43 -21.13 4.53
CA SER A 42 -15.79 -21.62 3.19
C SER A 42 -15.68 -20.50 2.15
N ILE A 43 -14.73 -20.66 1.22
CA ILE A 43 -14.66 -19.86 0.00
C ILE A 43 -15.86 -20.25 -0.87
N THR A 44 -16.77 -19.31 -1.12
CA THR A 44 -17.97 -19.56 -1.92
C THR A 44 -17.73 -19.28 -3.40
N ALA A 45 -18.46 -19.97 -4.28
CA ALA A 45 -18.45 -19.68 -5.71
C ALA A 45 -18.83 -18.21 -6.00
N GLN A 46 -19.73 -17.64 -5.19
CA GLN A 46 -20.14 -16.24 -5.31
C GLN A 46 -18.99 -15.27 -5.02
N ALA A 47 -18.15 -15.55 -4.02
CA ALA A 47 -16.98 -14.73 -3.72
C ALA A 47 -15.94 -14.78 -4.85
N VAL A 48 -15.67 -15.98 -5.38
CA VAL A 48 -14.75 -16.18 -6.49
C VAL A 48 -15.25 -15.47 -7.74
N LEU A 49 -16.48 -15.76 -8.18
CA LEU A 49 -17.05 -15.18 -9.39
C LEU A 49 -17.26 -13.67 -9.26
N GLY A 50 -17.75 -13.20 -8.11
CA GLY A 50 -17.98 -11.78 -7.84
C GLY A 50 -16.69 -10.97 -7.83
N THR A 51 -15.58 -11.55 -7.38
CA THR A 51 -14.26 -10.89 -7.41
C THR A 51 -13.62 -11.01 -8.79
N ALA A 52 -13.79 -12.13 -9.49
CA ALA A 52 -13.23 -12.37 -10.83
C ALA A 52 -13.72 -11.36 -11.88
N VAL A 53 -14.91 -10.77 -11.69
CA VAL A 53 -15.41 -9.68 -12.55
C VAL A 53 -14.40 -8.53 -12.70
N MET A 54 -13.55 -8.28 -11.68
CA MET A 54 -12.52 -7.24 -11.72
C MET A 54 -11.47 -7.43 -12.83
N ILE A 55 -11.36 -8.63 -13.41
CA ILE A 55 -10.50 -8.90 -14.58
C ILE A 55 -10.89 -8.03 -15.78
N VAL A 56 -12.14 -7.56 -15.86
CA VAL A 56 -12.62 -6.66 -16.93
C VAL A 56 -11.80 -5.37 -17.05
N PHE A 57 -11.13 -4.94 -15.97
CA PHE A 57 -10.30 -3.75 -15.98
C PHE A 57 -8.89 -3.98 -16.52
N VAL A 58 -8.40 -5.22 -16.59
CA VAL A 58 -7.04 -5.56 -17.05
C VAL A 58 -6.77 -5.05 -18.47
N PRO A 59 -7.66 -5.20 -19.47
CA PRO A 59 -7.43 -4.66 -20.81
C PRO A 59 -7.19 -3.15 -20.84
N ALA A 60 -7.79 -2.37 -19.93
CA ALA A 60 -7.56 -0.92 -19.87
C ALA A 60 -6.10 -0.60 -19.51
N PHE A 61 -5.50 -1.36 -18.59
CA PHE A 61 -4.08 -1.22 -18.24
C PHE A 61 -3.15 -1.69 -19.35
N VAL A 62 -3.55 -2.72 -20.11
CA VAL A 62 -2.76 -3.22 -21.26
C VAL A 62 -2.66 -2.17 -22.37
N VAL A 63 -3.69 -1.35 -22.56
CA VAL A 63 -3.72 -0.33 -23.63
C VAL A 63 -3.23 1.05 -23.16
N ALA A 64 -3.36 1.34 -21.87
CA ALA A 64 -2.97 2.63 -21.30
C ALA A 64 -1.45 2.83 -21.30
N ARG A 65 -1.01 4.09 -21.44
CA ARG A 65 0.40 4.44 -21.35
C ARG A 65 0.86 4.44 -19.90
N PHE A 66 2.01 3.83 -19.64
CA PHE A 66 2.61 3.87 -18.31
C PHE A 66 3.00 5.30 -17.92
N CYS A 67 2.39 5.82 -16.85
CA CYS A 67 2.59 7.16 -16.32
C CYS A 67 2.21 7.21 -14.83
N PHE A 68 2.26 8.39 -14.20
CA PHE A 68 1.90 8.50 -12.78
C PHE A 68 0.44 8.11 -12.50
N SER A 69 -0.50 8.54 -13.35
CA SER A 69 -1.91 8.20 -13.19
C SER A 69 -2.19 6.70 -13.38
N TYR A 70 -1.36 6.00 -14.15
CA TYR A 70 -1.37 4.54 -14.23
C TYR A 70 -1.12 3.89 -12.87
N ILE A 71 -0.13 4.38 -12.11
CA ILE A 71 0.19 3.87 -10.76
C ILE A 71 -0.98 4.15 -9.80
N VAL A 72 -1.56 5.34 -9.87
CA VAL A 72 -2.74 5.71 -9.05
C VAL A 72 -3.93 4.81 -9.39
N ALA A 73 -4.21 4.61 -10.68
CA ALA A 73 -5.26 3.72 -11.15
C ALA A 73 -5.05 2.28 -10.66
N PHE A 74 -3.82 1.77 -10.71
CA PHE A 74 -3.48 0.43 -10.22
C PHE A 74 -3.66 0.30 -8.70
N PHE A 75 -3.30 1.34 -7.94
CA PHE A 75 -3.55 1.38 -6.50
C PHE A 75 -5.06 1.32 -6.18
N LEU A 76 -5.87 2.12 -6.87
CA LEU A 76 -7.33 2.11 -6.71
C LEU A 76 -7.93 0.75 -7.09
N LEU A 77 -7.49 0.16 -8.21
CA LEU A 77 -7.88 -1.19 -8.62
C LEU A 77 -7.59 -2.21 -7.51
N SER A 78 -6.38 -2.17 -6.95
CA SER A 78 -5.93 -3.09 -5.90
C SER A 78 -6.74 -2.92 -4.62
N ALA A 79 -7.01 -1.68 -4.20
CA ALA A 79 -7.81 -1.38 -3.02
C ALA A 79 -9.26 -1.87 -3.17
N VAL A 80 -9.89 -1.60 -4.32
CA VAL A 80 -11.26 -2.03 -4.60
C VAL A 80 -11.35 -3.54 -4.77
N PHE A 81 -10.35 -4.17 -5.41
CA PHE A 81 -10.25 -5.62 -5.51
C PHE A 81 -10.23 -6.29 -4.12
N GLY A 82 -9.36 -5.82 -3.23
CA GLY A 82 -9.28 -6.32 -1.86
C GLY A 82 -10.59 -6.11 -1.08
N PHE A 83 -11.20 -4.92 -1.22
CA PHE A 83 -12.51 -4.64 -0.63
C PHE A 83 -13.60 -5.62 -1.12
N ILE A 84 -13.70 -5.87 -2.43
CA ILE A 84 -14.71 -6.77 -2.99
C ILE A 84 -14.53 -8.17 -2.42
N TRP A 85 -13.31 -8.70 -2.43
CA TRP A 85 -13.00 -10.01 -1.85
C TRP A 85 -13.43 -10.09 -0.39
N LEU A 86 -12.95 -9.15 0.44
CA LEU A 86 -13.26 -9.12 1.88
C LEU A 86 -14.74 -8.91 2.18
N SER A 87 -15.47 -8.17 1.34
CA SER A 87 -16.91 -7.92 1.55
C SER A 87 -17.78 -9.18 1.52
N PHE A 88 -17.30 -10.29 0.95
CA PHE A 88 -18.00 -11.59 1.01
C PHE A 88 -17.84 -12.30 2.35
N PHE A 89 -16.83 -11.93 3.14
CA PHE A 89 -16.47 -12.57 4.40
C PHE A 89 -16.63 -11.64 5.61
N SER A 90 -16.93 -10.36 5.38
CA SER A 90 -17.03 -9.32 6.40
C SER A 90 -18.21 -9.54 7.35
N GLU A 91 -18.01 -9.29 8.66
CA GLU A 91 -19.07 -9.31 9.68
C GLU A 91 -19.79 -7.96 9.84
N PHE A 92 -19.30 -6.90 9.19
CA PHE A 92 -19.89 -5.57 9.35
C PHE A 92 -21.27 -5.49 8.71
N ASP A 93 -22.22 -4.87 9.42
CA ASP A 93 -23.59 -4.71 8.96
C ASP A 93 -23.73 -3.55 7.97
N TYR A 94 -23.70 -3.87 6.68
CA TYR A 94 -23.96 -2.93 5.59
C TYR A 94 -24.50 -3.69 4.36
N PRO A 95 -25.17 -3.01 3.41
CA PRO A 95 -25.66 -3.66 2.20
C PRO A 95 -24.51 -4.07 1.28
N HIS A 96 -23.89 -5.22 1.53
CA HIS A 96 -22.67 -5.69 0.85
C HIS A 96 -22.78 -5.71 -0.67
N ALA A 97 -23.91 -6.17 -1.21
CA ALA A 97 -24.11 -6.23 -2.65
C ALA A 97 -24.10 -4.84 -3.30
N ILE A 98 -24.81 -3.89 -2.71
CA ILE A 98 -24.86 -2.50 -3.18
C ILE A 98 -23.47 -1.87 -3.05
N ALA A 99 -22.79 -2.08 -1.92
CA ALA A 99 -21.46 -1.54 -1.68
C ALA A 99 -20.43 -2.05 -2.71
N ARG A 100 -20.44 -3.35 -3.04
CA ARG A 100 -19.57 -3.91 -4.10
C ARG A 100 -19.79 -3.23 -5.43
N TRP A 101 -21.04 -3.14 -5.88
CA TRP A 101 -21.37 -2.52 -7.17
C TRP A 101 -21.05 -1.02 -7.19
N ALA A 102 -21.32 -0.31 -6.09
CA ALA A 102 -20.95 1.09 -5.95
C ALA A 102 -19.43 1.29 -6.05
N MET A 103 -18.63 0.42 -5.41
CA MET A 103 -17.17 0.50 -5.50
C MET A 103 -16.63 0.16 -6.89
N ILE A 104 -17.23 -0.82 -7.59
CA ILE A 104 -16.88 -1.12 -8.99
C ILE A 104 -17.19 0.07 -9.90
N ALA A 105 -18.37 0.68 -9.74
CA ALA A 105 -18.77 1.84 -10.52
C ALA A 105 -17.88 3.07 -10.24
N ALA A 106 -17.57 3.32 -8.97
CA ALA A 106 -16.65 4.38 -8.57
C ALA A 106 -15.24 4.16 -9.11
N LEU A 107 -14.74 2.91 -9.08
CA LEU A 107 -13.47 2.55 -9.71
C LEU A 107 -13.50 2.86 -11.19
N ALA A 108 -14.52 2.40 -11.93
CA ALA A 108 -14.61 2.65 -13.36
C ALA A 108 -14.63 4.16 -13.67
N ALA A 109 -15.42 4.93 -12.92
CA ALA A 109 -15.56 6.38 -13.08
C ALA A 109 -14.24 7.13 -12.79
N ALA A 110 -13.46 6.68 -11.80
CA ALA A 110 -12.17 7.31 -11.47
C ALA A 110 -11.03 6.83 -12.37
N MET A 111 -10.99 5.54 -12.69
CA MET A 111 -9.86 4.89 -13.36
C MET A 111 -9.80 5.23 -14.84
N LEU A 112 -10.93 5.27 -15.54
CA LEU A 112 -10.97 5.57 -16.98
C LEU A 112 -10.35 6.95 -17.31
N PRO A 113 -10.73 8.07 -16.67
CA PRO A 113 -10.09 9.34 -16.94
C PRO A 113 -8.61 9.35 -16.51
N LEU A 114 -8.24 8.67 -15.42
CA LEU A 114 -6.84 8.57 -14.99
C LEU A 114 -5.96 7.87 -16.03
N LEU A 115 -6.44 6.79 -16.66
CA LEU A 115 -5.66 6.00 -17.60
C LEU A 115 -5.54 6.63 -19.00
N PHE A 116 -6.53 7.43 -19.41
CA PHE A 116 -6.64 7.91 -20.79
C PHE A 116 -6.61 9.43 -20.93
N THR A 117 -6.47 10.19 -19.83
CA THR A 117 -6.31 11.64 -19.88
C THR A 117 -4.88 12.03 -19.53
N ASP A 118 -4.24 12.76 -20.42
CA ASP A 118 -2.92 13.35 -20.17
C ASP A 118 -3.06 14.55 -19.23
N PHE A 119 -2.67 14.38 -17.96
CA PHE A 119 -2.52 15.50 -17.03
C PHE A 119 -1.12 16.08 -17.15
N ALA A 120 -1.02 17.32 -17.64
CA ALA A 120 0.21 18.11 -17.58
C ALA A 120 0.47 18.54 -16.13
N ILE A 121 1.05 17.64 -15.33
CA ILE A 121 1.47 17.97 -13.97
C ILE A 121 2.64 18.95 -14.09
N TRP A 122 2.45 20.18 -13.61
CA TRP A 122 3.54 21.14 -13.47
C TRP A 122 4.59 20.56 -12.52
N ARG A 123 5.84 20.45 -13.01
CA ARG A 123 6.96 19.93 -12.25
C ARG A 123 7.87 21.10 -11.88
N PRO A 124 7.89 21.58 -10.63
CA PRO A 124 8.86 22.57 -10.23
C PRO A 124 10.27 22.00 -10.40
N GLU A 125 11.14 22.73 -11.10
CA GLU A 125 12.56 22.39 -11.19
C GLU A 125 13.21 22.73 -9.84
N LEU A 126 13.37 21.71 -8.99
CA LEU A 126 14.10 21.84 -7.74
C LEU A 126 15.58 21.67 -8.00
N SER A 127 16.37 22.66 -7.60
CA SER A 127 17.83 22.53 -7.63
C SER A 127 18.27 21.37 -6.73
N GLU A 128 19.38 20.73 -7.10
CA GLU A 128 19.93 19.62 -6.33
C GLU A 128 20.23 20.01 -4.87
N ALA A 129 20.66 21.26 -4.64
CA ALA A 129 20.88 21.78 -3.30
C ALA A 129 19.59 21.83 -2.46
N VAL A 130 18.48 22.29 -3.05
CA VAL A 130 17.18 22.32 -2.36
C VAL A 130 16.69 20.91 -2.09
N MET A 131 16.80 20.01 -3.06
CA MET A 131 16.41 18.60 -2.88
C MET A 131 17.20 17.94 -1.75
N ASN A 132 18.52 18.15 -1.69
CA ASN A 132 19.36 17.62 -0.62
C ASN A 132 18.98 18.20 0.75
N ARG A 133 18.58 19.47 0.83
CA ARG A 133 18.05 20.07 2.08
C ARG A 133 16.72 19.44 2.49
N ILE A 134 15.79 19.23 1.55
CA ILE A 134 14.50 18.56 1.83
C ILE A 134 14.76 17.15 2.37
N VAL A 135 15.62 16.39 1.71
CA VAL A 135 16.01 15.03 2.13
C VAL A 135 16.63 15.04 3.53
N ALA A 136 17.50 16.00 3.84
CA ALA A 136 18.09 16.13 5.17
C ALA A 136 17.04 16.48 6.24
N VAL A 137 16.10 17.39 5.93
CA VAL A 137 15.00 17.76 6.82
C VAL A 137 14.07 16.58 7.07
N LEU A 138 13.72 15.82 6.03
CA LEU A 138 12.88 14.62 6.14
C LEU A 138 13.54 13.54 7.01
N LEU A 139 14.83 13.30 6.79
CA LEU A 139 15.59 12.35 7.61
C LEU A 139 15.71 12.82 9.06
N GLY A 140 16.03 14.11 9.28
CA GLY A 140 16.10 14.71 10.61
C GLY A 140 14.77 14.65 11.35
N THR A 141 13.67 14.97 10.66
CA THR A 141 12.30 14.86 11.21
C THR A 141 11.97 13.41 11.57
N SER A 142 12.37 12.46 10.74
CA SER A 142 12.18 11.02 11.02
C SER A 142 12.94 10.61 12.29
N CYS A 143 14.19 11.06 12.45
CA CYS A 143 14.97 10.83 13.68
C CYS A 143 14.30 11.45 14.91
N VAL A 144 13.80 12.69 14.80
CA VAL A 144 13.11 13.36 15.92
C VAL A 144 11.85 12.60 16.32
N VAL A 145 11.04 12.17 15.35
CA VAL A 145 9.84 11.38 15.65
C VAL A 145 10.21 10.05 16.29
N LEU A 146 11.24 9.35 15.80
CA LEU A 146 11.72 8.11 16.43
C LEU A 146 12.17 8.35 17.88
N MET A 147 12.95 9.41 18.14
CA MET A 147 13.39 9.73 19.50
C MET A 147 12.20 10.04 20.43
N ILE A 148 11.24 10.84 19.97
CA ILE A 148 10.02 11.12 20.73
C ILE A 148 9.26 9.81 20.97
N ASP A 149 9.11 8.96 19.96
CA ASP A 149 8.39 7.71 20.06
C ASP A 149 9.03 6.75 21.08
N THR A 150 10.36 6.64 21.07
CA THR A 150 11.09 5.84 22.05
C THR A 150 10.90 6.31 23.50
N SER A 151 10.59 7.60 23.72
CA SER A 151 10.31 8.12 25.06
C SER A 151 9.00 7.61 25.67
N TYR A 152 8.06 7.13 24.84
CA TYR A 152 6.83 6.46 25.29
C TYR A 152 7.05 4.98 25.61
N GLY A 153 8.22 4.43 25.22
CA GLY A 153 8.61 3.05 25.45
C GLY A 153 8.93 2.30 24.16
N THR A 154 9.60 1.16 24.33
CA THR A 154 9.93 0.23 23.24
C THR A 154 9.46 -1.17 23.63
N SER A 155 8.92 -1.91 22.68
CA SER A 155 8.52 -3.29 22.91
C SER A 155 8.95 -4.15 21.74
N PHE A 156 9.88 -5.08 21.99
CA PHE A 156 10.12 -6.18 21.06
C PHE A 156 9.07 -7.24 21.31
N GLY A 157 7.95 -7.15 20.59
CA GLY A 157 6.81 -8.03 20.79
C GLY A 157 6.15 -8.46 19.50
N ASP A 158 5.14 -9.31 19.63
CA ASP A 158 4.34 -9.72 18.49
C ASP A 158 3.57 -8.50 17.93
N PRO A 159 3.78 -8.10 16.65
CA PRO A 159 3.06 -6.99 16.04
C PRO A 159 1.55 -7.23 15.91
N TYR A 160 1.09 -8.45 16.23
CA TYR A 160 -0.29 -8.90 16.21
C TYR A 160 -0.96 -8.99 17.58
N GLY A 161 -0.21 -8.79 18.66
CA GLY A 161 -0.70 -9.02 20.02
C GLY A 161 -0.79 -7.75 20.89
N ALA A 162 -0.94 -7.96 22.20
CA ALA A 162 -1.03 -6.90 23.20
C ALA A 162 0.15 -5.92 23.17
N ALA A 163 1.31 -6.32 22.64
CA ALA A 163 2.50 -5.48 22.50
C ALA A 163 2.29 -4.25 21.58
N ARG A 164 1.33 -4.30 20.65
CA ARG A 164 0.99 -3.16 19.77
C ARG A 164 0.19 -2.09 20.51
N SER A 165 -0.75 -2.49 21.36
CA SER A 165 -1.59 -1.58 22.16
C SER A 165 -1.04 -1.28 23.55
N ALA A 166 0.04 -1.95 23.96
CA ALA A 166 0.68 -1.74 25.25
C ALA A 166 1.23 -0.32 25.44
N ILE A 167 1.64 0.32 24.35
CA ILE A 167 2.21 1.67 24.37
C ILE A 167 1.20 2.65 23.79
N ALA A 168 0.50 3.35 24.68
CA ALA A 168 -0.44 4.40 24.31
C ALA A 168 0.33 5.66 23.89
N ARG A 169 0.06 6.12 22.66
CA ARG A 169 0.69 7.31 22.07
C ARG A 169 -0.36 8.36 21.74
N PRO A 170 0.00 9.65 21.79
CA PRO A 170 -0.87 10.70 21.27
C PRO A 170 -1.21 10.44 19.80
N ALA A 171 -2.44 10.76 19.40
CA ALA A 171 -2.93 10.53 18.03
C ALA A 171 -2.00 11.16 16.98
N LEU A 172 -1.52 12.39 17.22
CA LEU A 172 -0.59 13.08 16.32
C LEU A 172 0.69 12.27 16.08
N LEU A 173 1.26 11.69 17.14
CA LEU A 173 2.48 10.88 17.04
C LEU A 173 2.22 9.62 16.21
N ASN A 174 1.09 8.94 16.40
CA ASN A 174 0.69 7.78 15.58
C ASN A 174 0.57 8.15 14.09
N TYR A 175 0.00 9.31 13.76
CA TYR A 175 -0.08 9.77 12.38
C TYR A 175 1.30 10.09 11.80
N LEU A 176 2.17 10.78 12.53
CA LEU A 176 3.52 11.10 12.09
C LEU A 176 4.33 9.83 11.82
N ILE A 177 4.25 8.84 12.70
CA ILE A 177 4.85 7.52 12.52
C ILE A 177 4.33 6.86 11.24
N GLY A 178 3.01 6.86 11.04
CA GLY A 178 2.37 6.33 9.84
C GLY A 178 2.88 7.00 8.55
N ILE A 179 3.00 8.33 8.56
CA ILE A 179 3.54 9.11 7.43
C ILE A 179 5.02 8.77 7.18
N ILE A 180 5.83 8.65 8.24
CA ILE A 180 7.25 8.33 8.11
C ILE A 180 7.45 6.96 7.48
N ILE A 181 6.78 5.94 8.02
CA ILE A 181 6.90 4.56 7.54
C ILE A 181 6.28 4.39 6.16
N GLY A 182 5.10 4.98 5.94
CA GLY A 182 4.30 4.77 4.73
C GLY A 182 4.71 5.63 3.53
N ALA A 183 5.40 6.75 3.74
CA ALA A 183 5.71 7.69 2.66
C ALA A 183 7.15 8.23 2.70
N VAL A 184 7.63 8.72 3.85
CA VAL A 184 8.93 9.41 3.92
C VAL A 184 10.11 8.45 3.72
N LEU A 185 10.19 7.35 4.49
CA LEU A 185 11.29 6.40 4.37
C LEU A 185 11.34 5.67 3.02
N PRO A 186 10.21 5.20 2.43
CA PRO A 186 10.24 4.65 1.07
C PRO A 186 10.77 5.67 0.04
N TYR A 187 10.35 6.94 0.17
CA TYR A 187 10.84 8.01 -0.70
C TYR A 187 12.35 8.26 -0.51
N LEU A 188 12.83 8.35 0.73
CA LEU A 188 14.26 8.56 1.02
C LEU A 188 15.11 7.40 0.50
N PHE A 189 14.65 6.16 0.69
CA PHE A 189 15.31 4.99 0.12
C PHE A 189 15.39 5.08 -1.40
N ALA A 190 14.25 5.31 -2.07
CA ALA A 190 14.21 5.42 -3.53
C ALA A 190 15.11 6.56 -4.04
N TYR A 191 15.13 7.71 -3.36
CA TYR A 191 16.00 8.83 -3.69
C TYR A 191 17.48 8.47 -3.63
N PHE A 192 17.94 7.79 -2.57
CA PHE A 192 19.34 7.38 -2.46
C PHE A 192 19.69 6.23 -3.42
N ALA A 193 18.82 5.24 -3.56
CA ALA A 193 19.03 4.07 -4.41
C ALA A 193 19.12 4.46 -5.90
N THR A 194 18.21 5.31 -6.38
CA THR A 194 18.23 5.79 -7.78
C THR A 194 19.48 6.60 -8.11
N ARG A 195 20.08 7.25 -7.10
CA ARG A 195 21.36 7.96 -7.22
C ARG A 195 22.58 7.10 -6.92
N LYS A 196 22.43 5.77 -6.80
CA LYS A 196 23.50 4.81 -6.48
C LYS A 196 24.23 5.10 -5.16
N ARG A 197 23.59 5.80 -4.23
CA ARG A 197 24.12 6.13 -2.90
C ARG A 197 23.81 5.00 -1.92
N TRP A 198 24.35 3.81 -2.19
CA TRP A 198 23.97 2.56 -1.53
C TRP A 198 24.14 2.57 -0.01
N ALA A 199 25.21 3.19 0.51
CA ALA A 199 25.42 3.27 1.95
C ALA A 199 24.28 4.03 2.66
N GLN A 200 23.75 5.09 2.04
CA GLN A 200 22.65 5.85 2.62
C GLN A 200 21.30 5.19 2.40
N ALA A 201 21.11 4.52 1.26
CA ALA A 201 19.94 3.68 1.04
C ALA A 201 19.87 2.56 2.09
N ALA A 202 20.98 1.86 2.34
CA ALA A 202 21.10 0.87 3.41
C ALA A 202 20.88 1.50 4.79
N GLY A 203 21.43 2.68 5.04
CA GLY A 203 21.19 3.44 6.28
C GLY A 203 19.70 3.75 6.52
N VAL A 204 18.94 4.09 5.47
CA VAL A 204 17.48 4.30 5.56
C VAL A 204 16.75 2.99 5.87
N LEU A 205 17.15 1.87 5.28
CA LEU A 205 16.57 0.56 5.61
C LEU A 205 16.86 0.16 7.06
N LEU A 206 18.09 0.34 7.53
CA LEU A 206 18.45 0.09 8.92
C LEU A 206 17.65 1.01 9.87
N PHE A 207 17.53 2.30 9.53
CA PHE A 207 16.72 3.24 10.28
C PHE A 207 15.25 2.82 10.34
N ALA A 208 14.71 2.34 9.23
CA ALA A 208 13.35 1.81 9.19
C ALA A 208 13.18 0.60 10.11
N LEU A 209 14.13 -0.34 10.10
CA LEU A 209 14.11 -1.48 11.01
C LEU A 209 14.13 -1.04 12.48
N CYS A 210 14.78 0.07 12.82
CA CYS A 210 14.73 0.63 14.17
C CYS A 210 13.33 1.12 14.60
N LEU A 211 12.41 1.42 13.66
CA LEU A 211 11.02 1.73 13.99
C LEU A 211 10.20 0.47 14.33
N TYR A 212 10.65 -0.73 13.94
CA TYR A 212 9.95 -1.97 14.26
C TYR A 212 9.72 -2.17 15.76
N PRO A 213 10.73 -2.14 16.64
CA PRO A 213 10.55 -2.35 18.09
C PRO A 213 9.83 -1.20 18.81
N VAL A 214 9.70 -0.04 18.17
CA VAL A 214 8.97 1.07 18.76
C VAL A 214 7.50 0.94 18.40
N VAL A 215 7.19 0.77 17.12
CA VAL A 215 5.82 0.85 16.61
C VAL A 215 5.11 -0.51 16.64
N ASN A 216 5.84 -1.64 16.66
CA ASN A 216 5.30 -3.00 16.48
C ASN A 216 4.33 -3.06 15.28
N ASN A 217 4.71 -2.42 14.18
CA ASN A 217 3.88 -2.29 12.99
C ASN A 217 4.54 -2.91 11.77
N LYS A 218 3.77 -3.78 11.09
CA LYS A 218 4.22 -4.58 9.95
C LYS A 218 4.43 -3.78 8.69
N THR A 219 3.91 -2.55 8.63
CA THR A 219 4.16 -1.66 7.50
C THR A 219 5.64 -1.30 7.37
N VAL A 220 6.43 -1.40 8.46
CA VAL A 220 7.89 -1.28 8.41
C VAL A 220 8.51 -2.39 7.55
N LEU A 221 7.92 -3.60 7.57
CA LEU A 221 8.38 -4.75 6.79
C LEU A 221 7.98 -4.67 5.30
N LEU A 222 7.09 -3.74 4.95
CA LEU A 222 6.67 -3.48 3.57
C LEU A 222 7.56 -2.46 2.86
N LEU A 223 8.55 -1.91 3.57
CA LEU A 223 9.64 -1.19 2.93
C LEU A 223 10.41 -2.16 2.02
N PRO A 224 11.03 -1.66 0.94
CA PRO A 224 11.85 -2.49 0.05
C PRO A 224 13.13 -2.93 0.78
N ILE A 225 13.00 -3.93 1.66
CA ILE A 225 14.08 -4.62 2.35
C ILE A 225 14.69 -5.66 1.40
#